data_AF-A0A9E4AS18-F1
#
_entry.id   AF-A0A9E4AS18-F1
#
_cell.length_a   1.000
_cell.length_b   1.000
_cell.length_c   1.000
_cell.angle_alpha   90.00
_cell.angle_beta   90.00
_cell.angle_gamma   90.00
#
_symmetry.space_group_name_H-M   'P 1'
#
loop_
_entity.id
_entity.type
_entity.pdbx_description
1 polymer ?
#
loop_
_entity_poly.entity_id
_entity_poly.type
_entity_poly.pdbx_seq_one_letter_code
_entity_poly.pdbx_strand_id
1 'polypeptide(L)'
;MALNIRNSRTEELAATVAEMTGETKTEAVTRALQERLTKLQRQRRSRRLAEELKEIAVHCAALPVFDDRTADEIIGYDERGLPT
;
A
#
# COMPACT_ATOMS: atom_id res chain seq x y z
N MET A 1 -29.47 4.96 7.35
CA MET A 1 -29.28 5.31 8.78
C MET A 1 -28.56 6.64 8.86
N ALA A 2 -28.84 7.47 9.88
CA ALA A 2 -28.22 8.78 10.04
C ALA A 2 -27.05 8.71 11.04
N LEU A 3 -25.91 9.30 10.68
CA LEU A 3 -24.77 9.50 11.56
C LEU A 3 -24.97 10.83 12.30
N ASN A 4 -25.07 10.81 13.63
CA ASN A 4 -25.22 12.02 14.44
C ASN A 4 -23.87 12.39 15.07
N ILE A 5 -23.29 13.52 14.65
CA ILE A 5 -22.05 14.07 15.20
C ILE A 5 -22.37 15.43 15.83
N ARG A 6 -22.35 15.52 17.16
CA ARG A 6 -22.53 16.78 17.88
C ARG A 6 -21.16 17.43 18.15
N ASN A 7 -20.65 18.15 17.16
CA ASN A 7 -19.40 18.89 17.28
C ASN A 7 -19.42 20.12 16.36
N SER A 8 -19.33 21.32 16.93
CA SER A 8 -19.40 22.59 16.17
C SER A 8 -18.28 22.71 15.14
N ARG A 9 -17.07 22.30 15.50
CA ARG A 9 -15.91 22.35 14.60
C ARG A 9 -16.08 21.40 13.40
N THR A 10 -16.64 20.21 13.60
CA THR A 10 -16.92 19.29 12.49
C THR A 10 -17.96 19.88 11.54
N GLU A 11 -19.00 20.53 12.07
CA GLU A 11 -20.03 21.20 11.28
C GLU A 11 -19.46 22.36 10.47
N GLU A 12 -18.60 23.19 11.08
CA GLU A 12 -17.89 24.28 10.41
C GLU A 12 -17.00 23.75 9.28
N LEU A 13 -16.19 22.72 9.53
CA LEU A 13 -15.35 22.10 8.51
C LEU A 13 -16.17 21.53 7.36
N ALA A 14 -17.26 20.82 7.66
CA ALA A 14 -18.15 20.27 6.63
C ALA A 14 -18.81 21.38 5.81
N ALA A 15 -19.21 22.49 6.45
CA ALA A 15 -19.78 23.65 5.77
C ALA A 15 -18.76 24.32 4.84
N THR A 16 -17.54 24.58 5.32
CA THR A 16 -16.49 25.20 4.51
C THR A 16 -16.12 24.34 3.32
N VAL A 17 -15.95 23.03 3.49
CA VAL A 17 -15.63 22.13 2.37
C VAL A 17 -16.78 22.12 1.37
N ALA A 18 -18.03 21.98 1.83
CA ALA A 18 -19.21 22.00 0.98
C ALA A 18 -19.33 23.31 0.15
N GLU A 19 -19.07 24.46 0.77
CA GLU A 19 -19.08 25.76 0.09
C GLU A 19 -17.97 25.86 -0.97
N MET A 20 -16.76 25.37 -0.64
CA MET A 20 -15.63 25.39 -1.57
C MET A 20 -15.79 24.42 -2.75
N THR A 21 -16.48 23.29 -2.55
CA THR A 21 -16.65 22.26 -3.59
C THR A 21 -17.99 22.35 -4.32
N GLY A 22 -18.94 23.15 -3.83
CA GLY A 22 -20.30 23.22 -4.36
C GLY A 22 -21.13 21.98 -4.05
N GLU A 23 -20.74 21.20 -3.04
CA GLU A 23 -21.39 19.95 -2.63
C GLU A 23 -22.29 20.17 -1.41
N THR A 24 -23.12 19.18 -1.07
CA THR A 24 -23.80 19.18 0.23
C THR A 24 -22.84 18.81 1.35
N LYS A 25 -23.12 19.24 2.59
CA LYS A 25 -22.34 18.84 3.79
C LYS A 25 -22.21 17.32 3.91
N THR A 26 -23.28 16.59 3.57
CA THR A 26 -23.29 15.13 3.58
C THR A 26 -22.33 14.53 2.56
N GLU A 27 -22.31 15.05 1.33
CA GLU A 27 -21.38 14.62 0.28
C GLU A 27 -19.94 14.95 0.66
N ALA A 28 -19.68 16.16 1.14
CA ALA A 28 -18.37 16.58 1.61
C ALA A 28 -17.82 15.64 2.70
N VAL A 29 -18.63 15.30 3.71
CA VAL A 29 -18.25 14.36 4.77
C VAL A 29 -18.06 12.95 4.21
N THR A 30 -18.94 12.49 3.33
CA THR A 30 -18.86 11.15 2.73
C THR A 30 -17.56 11.00 1.93
N ARG A 31 -17.23 11.99 1.09
CA ARG A 31 -16.01 12.00 0.27
C ARG A 31 -14.76 12.06 1.14
N ALA A 32 -14.73 12.92 2.15
CA ALA A 32 -13.60 13.00 3.08
C ALA A 32 -13.35 11.67 3.82
N LEU A 33 -14.41 10.98 4.25
CA LEU A 33 -14.31 9.67 4.88
C LEU A 33 -13.82 8.60 3.89
N GLN A 34 -14.33 8.59 2.66
CA GLN A 34 -13.88 7.68 1.61
C GLN A 34 -12.39 7.86 1.30
N GLU A 35 -11.94 9.09 1.09
CA GLU A 35 -10.52 9.39 0.85
C GLU A 35 -9.64 8.95 2.01
N ARG A 36 -10.08 9.20 3.25
CA ARG A 36 -9.34 8.76 4.44
C ARG A 36 -9.27 7.24 4.50
N LEU A 37 -10.38 6.56 4.23
CA LEU A 37 -10.44 5.10 4.22
C LEU A 37 -9.51 4.51 3.16
N THR A 38 -9.52 5.03 1.93
CA THR A 38 -8.63 4.60 0.85
C THR A 38 -7.16 4.76 1.23
N LYS A 39 -6.79 5.91 1.82
CA LYS A 39 -5.41 6.15 2.30
C LYS A 39 -4.98 5.12 3.35
N LEU A 40 -5.84 4.84 4.34
CA LEU A 40 -5.57 3.86 5.39
C LEU A 40 -5.47 2.43 4.85
N GLN A 41 -6.36 2.05 3.93
CA GLN A 41 -6.33 0.74 3.28
C GLN A 41 -5.05 0.55 2.47
N ARG A 42 -4.60 1.57 1.72
CA ARG A 42 -3.35 1.51 0.96
C ARG A 42 -2.15 1.33 1.88
N GLN A 43 -2.07 2.10 2.97
CA GLN A 43 -0.99 1.97 3.96
C GLN A 43 -0.96 0.57 4.59
N ARG A 44 -2.13 0.03 4.95
CA ARG A 44 -2.24 -1.33 5.51
C ARG A 44 -1.79 -2.39 4.50
N ARG A 45 -2.18 -2.28 3.23
CA ARG A 45 -1.75 -3.21 2.17
C ARG A 45 -0.24 -3.16 1.93
N SER A 46 0.35 -1.96 1.83
CA SER A 46 1.80 -1.81 1.65
C SER A 46 2.58 -2.40 2.82
N ARG A 47 2.14 -2.17 4.06
CA ARG A 47 2.76 -2.77 5.25
C ARG A 47 2.68 -4.30 5.20
N ARG A 48 1.51 -4.84 4.86
CA ARG A 48 1.31 -6.29 4.75
C ARG A 48 2.22 -6.93 3.69
N LEU A 49 2.32 -6.32 2.50
CA LEU A 49 3.20 -6.81 1.44
C LEU A 49 4.68 -6.80 1.87
N ALA A 50 5.12 -5.74 2.57
CA ALA A 50 6.49 -5.66 3.06
C ALA A 50 6.82 -6.78 4.08
N GLU A 51 5.90 -7.08 4.99
CA GLU A 51 6.06 -8.20 5.93
C GLU A 51 6.06 -9.55 5.20
N GLU A 52 5.14 -9.77 4.24
CA GLU A 52 5.10 -11.00 3.44
C GLU A 52 6.40 -11.22 2.64
N LEU A 53 6.93 -10.17 1.99
CA LEU A 53 8.21 -10.24 1.28
C LEU A 53 9.39 -10.53 2.22
N LYS A 54 9.37 -9.97 3.43
CA LYS A 54 10.38 -10.23 4.45
C LYS A 54 10.34 -11.67 4.94
N GLU A 55 9.14 -12.23 5.17
CA GLU A 55 8.96 -13.64 5.54
C GLU A 55 9.53 -14.57 4.47
N ILE A 56 9.24 -14.29 3.18
CA ILE A 56 9.79 -15.06 2.05
C ILE A 56 11.32 -14.95 2.03
N ALA A 57 11.88 -13.75 2.15
CA ALA A 57 13.33 -13.55 2.12
C ALA A 57 14.04 -14.30 3.27
N VAL A 58 13.50 -14.24 4.49
CA VAL A 58 14.03 -14.98 5.65
C VAL A 58 13.94 -16.49 5.41
N HIS A 59 12.82 -16.97 4.87
CA HIS A 59 12.65 -18.38 4.54
C HIS A 59 13.68 -18.85 3.51
N CYS A 60 13.82 -18.13 2.39
CA CYS A 60 14.79 -18.46 1.34
C CYS A 60 16.24 -18.45 1.86
N ALA A 61 16.58 -17.47 2.71
CA ALA A 61 17.92 -17.36 3.29
C ALA A 61 18.27 -18.50 4.27
N ALA A 62 17.26 -19.18 4.82
CA ALA A 62 17.46 -20.32 5.73
C ALA A 62 17.61 -21.67 5.01
N LEU A 63 17.38 -21.73 3.69
CA LEU A 63 17.50 -22.96 2.92
C LEU A 63 18.98 -23.35 2.73
N PRO A 64 19.31 -24.65 2.71
CA PRO A 64 20.67 -25.11 2.44
C PRO A 64 21.07 -24.80 0.99
N VAL A 65 22.35 -24.43 0.81
CA VAL A 65 22.95 -24.28 -0.51
C VAL A 65 23.33 -25.67 -1.02
N PHE A 66 22.65 -26.13 -2.07
CA PHE A 66 22.93 -27.42 -2.72
C PHE A 66 23.89 -27.30 -3.91
N ASP A 67 24.00 -26.11 -4.48
CA ASP A 67 24.85 -25.78 -5.63
C ASP A 67 25.44 -24.39 -5.35
N ASP A 68 26.75 -24.32 -5.22
CA ASP A 68 27.50 -23.12 -4.86
C ASP A 68 28.11 -22.42 -6.07
N ARG A 69 27.80 -22.90 -7.28
CA ARG A 69 28.14 -22.21 -8.53
C ARG A 69 27.59 -20.79 -8.52
N THR A 70 28.36 -19.89 -9.11
CA THR A 70 27.94 -18.52 -9.33
C THR A 70 26.77 -18.46 -10.32
N ALA A 71 26.06 -17.33 -10.35
CA ALA A 71 24.96 -17.14 -11.29
C ALA A 71 25.40 -17.38 -12.75
N ASP A 72 26.60 -16.94 -13.12
CA ASP A 72 27.14 -17.09 -14.47
C ASP A 72 27.49 -18.56 -14.80
N GLU A 73 28.06 -19.30 -13.84
CA GLU A 73 28.33 -20.74 -13.98
C GLU A 73 27.06 -21.61 -14.00
N ILE A 74 25.99 -21.15 -13.33
CA ILE A 74 24.67 -21.79 -13.39
C ILE A 74 24.02 -21.54 -14.75
N ILE A 75 24.11 -20.30 -15.25
CA ILE A 75 23.56 -19.90 -16.55
C ILE A 75 24.35 -20.55 -17.69
N GLY A 76 25.67 -20.68 -17.55
CA GLY A 76 26.56 -21.34 -18.52
C GLY A 76 26.78 -20.53 -19.81
N TYR A 77 26.55 -19.22 -19.77
CA TYR A 77 26.80 -18.32 -20.89
C TYR A 77 27.72 -17.18 -20.47
N ASP A 78 28.65 -16.82 -21.33
CA ASP A 78 29.50 -15.65 -21.15
C ASP A 78 28.70 -14.34 -21.37
N GLU A 79 29.35 -13.19 -21.14
CA GLU A 79 28.75 -11.87 -21.35
C GLU A 79 28.24 -11.62 -22.79
N ARG A 80 28.61 -12.49 -23.75
CA ARG A 80 28.23 -12.42 -25.16
C ARG A 80 27.13 -13.43 -25.52
N GLY A 81 26.65 -14.21 -24.55
CA GLY A 81 25.63 -15.22 -24.76
C GLY A 81 26.16 -16.48 -25.44
N LEU A 82 27.47 -16.77 -25.37
CA LEU A 82 28.06 -18.01 -25.88
C LEU A 82 28.19 -19.05 -24.75
N PRO A 83 27.91 -20.34 -25.03
CA PRO A 83 28.06 -21.39 -24.02
C PRO A 83 29.50 -21.44 -23.50
N THR A 84 29.65 -21.52 -22.18
CA THR A 84 30.95 -21.68 -21.50
C THR A 84 30.98 -22.98 -20.70
#